data_AF-A0A9R0V5G0-F1
#
_entry.id   AF-A0A9R0V5G0-F1
#
_cell.length_a   1.000
_cell.length_b   1.000
_cell.length_c   1.000
_cell.angle_alpha   90.00
_cell.angle_beta   90.00
_cell.angle_gamma   90.00
#
_symmetry.space_group_name_H-M   'P 1'
#
loop_
_entity.id
_entity.type
_entity.pdbx_description
1 polymer ?
#
loop_
_entity_poly.entity_id
_entity_poly.type
_entity_poly.pdbx_seq_one_letter_code
_entity_poly.pdbx_strand_id
1 'polypeptide(L)'
;MDVMVKRGGEQPKLARSLVMLLVNLTQVESGISALLQAGDEKVQGLYVAKLVRSFCRSSCDSEDEDIFEHIASILVNISKVEAGQRILMEPKRGLLKQIIGQFDSTNQLRKKGVCAAYFDSSL
;
A
#
# COMPACT_ATOMS: atom_id res chain seq x y z
N MET A 1 0.22 14.38 28.94
CA MET A 1 1.43 14.65 28.15
C MET A 1 1.70 13.40 27.34
N ASP A 2 1.10 13.31 26.15
CA ASP A 2 1.33 12.19 25.25
C ASP A 2 2.74 12.26 24.70
N VAL A 3 3.56 11.30 25.09
CA VAL A 3 4.90 11.11 24.55
C VAL A 3 4.72 10.69 23.10
N MET A 4 4.78 11.67 22.19
CA MET A 4 5.14 11.43 20.80
C MET A 4 6.48 10.72 20.81
N VAL A 5 6.44 9.39 20.71
CA VAL A 5 7.60 8.58 20.33
C VAL A 5 7.93 9.00 18.90
N LYS A 6 8.72 10.07 18.77
CA LYS A 6 9.47 10.36 17.55
C LYS A 6 10.31 9.12 17.30
N ARG A 7 9.91 8.30 16.33
CA ARG A 7 10.75 7.22 15.82
C ARG A 7 12.06 7.87 15.38
N GLY A 8 13.12 7.65 16.15
CA GLY A 8 14.45 8.15 15.83
C GLY A 8 14.87 7.63 14.45
N GLY A 9 15.28 8.54 13.57
CA GLY A 9 16.00 8.20 12.34
C GLY A 9 15.16 7.98 11.08
N GLU A 10 13.97 8.56 10.94
CA GLU A 10 13.28 8.55 9.64
C GLU A 10 14.10 9.33 8.61
N GLN A 11 14.74 8.61 7.68
CA GLN A 11 15.34 9.17 6.47
C GLN A 11 14.28 9.13 5.36
N PRO A 12 13.46 10.18 5.17
CA PRO A 12 12.35 10.17 4.21
C PRO A 12 12.83 9.87 2.78
N LYS A 13 14.03 10.34 2.42
CA LYS A 13 14.67 10.04 1.14
C LYS A 13 14.96 8.55 0.96
N LEU A 14 15.50 7.88 1.99
CA LEU A 14 15.75 6.44 1.96
C LEU A 14 14.43 5.66 1.87
N ALA A 15 13.43 6.04 2.68
CA ALA A 15 12.11 5.42 2.65
C ALA A 15 11.49 5.51 1.25
N ARG A 16 11.56 6.68 0.61
CA ARG A 16 11.09 6.86 -0.77
C ARG A 16 11.83 5.97 -1.77
N SER A 17 13.17 5.93 -1.72
CA SER A 17 13.95 5.06 -2.61
C SER A 17 13.58 3.59 -2.45
N LEU A 18 13.35 3.13 -1.21
CA LEU A 18 12.91 1.77 -0.94
C LEU A 18 11.50 1.48 -1.48
N VAL A 19 10.57 2.43 -1.37
CA VAL A 19 9.23 2.28 -1.94
C VAL A 19 9.29 2.25 -3.47
N MET A 20 10.09 3.11 -4.11
CA MET A 20 10.29 3.06 -5.57
C MET A 20 10.91 1.73 -6.03
N LEU A 21 11.87 1.19 -5.28
CA LEU A 21 12.40 -0.14 -5.55
C LEU A 21 11.30 -1.21 -5.44
N LEU A 22 10.46 -1.12 -4.41
CA LEU A 22 9.35 -2.04 -4.20
C LEU A 22 8.30 -1.96 -5.32
N VAL A 23 8.05 -0.77 -5.89
CA VAL A 23 7.23 -0.63 -7.11
C VAL A 23 7.80 -1.48 -8.23
N ASN A 24 9.11 -1.42 -8.49
CA ASN A 24 9.74 -2.21 -9.55
C ASN A 24 9.69 -3.71 -9.26
N LEU A 25 9.98 -4.12 -8.03
CA LEU A 25 9.93 -5.54 -7.64
C LEU A 25 8.52 -6.12 -7.75
N THR A 26 7.47 -5.31 -7.53
CA THR A 26 6.08 -5.76 -7.66
C THR A 26 5.57 -5.77 -9.10
N GLN A 27 6.39 -5.43 -10.11
CA GLN A 27 6.02 -5.62 -11.52
C GLN A 27 6.14 -7.07 -11.98
N VAL A 28 6.85 -7.92 -11.23
CA VAL A 28 7.02 -9.35 -11.53
C VAL A 28 6.27 -10.19 -10.50
N GLU A 29 5.74 -11.32 -10.96
CA GLU A 29 4.89 -12.20 -10.14
C GLU A 29 5.60 -12.69 -8.87
N SER A 30 6.87 -13.09 -8.96
CA SER A 30 7.65 -13.56 -7.80
C SER A 30 7.81 -12.49 -6.73
N GLY A 31 7.93 -11.21 -7.12
CA GLY A 31 7.98 -10.10 -6.19
C GLY A 31 6.63 -9.82 -5.54
N ILE A 32 5.53 -9.99 -6.28
CA ILE A 32 4.19 -9.94 -5.69
C ILE A 32 3.99 -11.12 -4.73
N SER A 33 4.33 -12.36 -5.10
CA SER A 33 4.21 -13.53 -4.22
C SER A 33 5.01 -13.37 -2.91
N ALA A 34 6.22 -12.83 -2.99
CA ALA A 34 7.03 -12.51 -1.81
C ALA A 34 6.36 -11.44 -0.93
N LEU A 35 5.80 -10.38 -1.54
CA LEU A 35 5.10 -9.32 -0.82
C LEU A 35 3.79 -9.80 -0.17
N LEU A 36 3.07 -10.69 -0.85
CA LEU A 36 1.86 -11.33 -0.33
C LEU A 36 2.19 -12.37 0.75
N GLN A 37 3.46 -12.77 0.87
CA GLN A 37 3.92 -13.85 1.74
C GLN A 37 3.18 -15.15 1.42
N ALA A 38 3.05 -15.44 0.12
CA ALA A 38 2.38 -16.63 -0.37
C ALA A 38 3.13 -17.89 0.11
N GLY A 39 2.39 -18.86 0.66
CA GLY A 39 2.93 -20.11 1.19
C GLY A 39 3.13 -20.16 2.71
N ASP A 40 2.98 -19.02 3.42
CA ASP A 40 2.90 -19.00 4.88
C ASP A 40 1.57 -18.38 5.34
N GLU A 41 0.58 -19.25 5.58
CA GLU A 41 -0.78 -18.85 5.96
C GLU A 41 -0.84 -17.98 7.22
N LYS A 42 0.14 -18.10 8.13
CA LYS A 42 0.15 -17.35 9.39
C LYS A 42 0.43 -15.87 9.19
N VAL A 43 1.19 -15.54 8.14
CA VAL A 43 1.64 -14.16 7.88
C VAL A 43 1.20 -13.63 6.52
N GLN A 44 0.52 -14.45 5.72
CA GLN A 44 0.02 -14.07 4.39
C GLN A 44 -0.71 -12.72 4.44
N GLY A 45 -0.30 -11.77 3.60
CA GLY A 45 -0.86 -10.43 3.49
C GLY A 45 -0.51 -9.45 4.61
N LEU A 46 0.36 -9.81 5.57
CA LEU A 46 0.76 -8.91 6.66
C LEU A 46 1.52 -7.68 6.14
N TYR A 47 2.42 -7.86 5.18
CA TYR A 47 3.14 -6.74 4.57
C TYR A 47 2.22 -5.80 3.79
N VAL A 48 1.24 -6.35 3.07
CA VAL A 48 0.19 -5.54 2.41
C VAL A 48 -0.59 -4.72 3.43
N ALA A 49 -0.99 -5.32 4.55
CA ALA A 49 -1.69 -4.60 5.62
C ALA A 49 -0.85 -3.45 6.22
N LYS A 50 0.47 -3.65 6.35
CA LYS A 50 1.40 -2.59 6.78
C LYS A 50 1.52 -1.46 5.75
N LEU A 51 1.58 -1.79 4.45
CA LEU A 51 1.59 -0.80 3.37
C LEU A 51 0.30 0.01 3.33
N VAL A 52 -0.86 -0.64 3.41
CA VAL A 52 -2.17 0.04 3.46
C VAL A 52 -2.25 0.95 4.68
N ARG A 53 -1.83 0.49 5.86
CA ARG A 53 -1.80 1.33 7.06
C ARG A 53 -0.90 2.54 6.90
N SER A 54 0.28 2.36 6.29
CA SER A 54 1.18 3.47 5.96
C SER A 54 0.49 4.44 5.01
N PHE A 55 -0.17 3.92 3.98
CA PHE A 55 -0.90 4.69 2.97
C PHE A 55 -2.02 5.55 3.54
N CYS A 56 -2.76 5.04 4.52
CA CYS A 56 -3.83 5.80 5.16
C CYS A 56 -3.33 6.79 6.23
N ARG A 57 -2.12 6.61 6.79
CA ARG A 57 -1.60 7.43 7.88
C ARG A 57 -1.08 8.79 7.45
N SER A 58 -0.70 8.97 6.19
CA SER A 58 -0.03 10.19 5.75
C SER A 58 -0.91 11.23 5.07
N SER A 59 -2.21 11.17 5.35
CA SER A 59 -3.07 12.29 5.01
C SER A 59 -2.83 13.39 6.05
N CYS A 60 -1.94 14.37 5.80
CA CYS A 60 -2.35 15.79 5.72
C CYS A 60 -1.23 16.84 5.42
N ASP A 61 -0.03 16.82 6.02
CA ASP A 61 0.63 18.14 6.26
C ASP A 61 2.10 18.35 5.80
N SER A 62 2.61 17.72 4.75
CA SER A 62 3.96 18.09 4.25
C SER A 62 4.04 18.18 2.74
N GLU A 63 4.53 19.31 2.24
CA GLU A 63 4.86 19.60 0.83
C GLU A 63 6.03 18.75 0.28
N ASP A 64 6.59 17.85 1.10
CA ASP A 64 7.60 16.89 0.69
C ASP A 64 6.98 15.83 -0.24
N GLU A 65 7.64 15.58 -1.38
CA GLU A 65 7.21 14.66 -2.46
C GLU A 65 6.46 13.42 -1.95
N ASP A 66 5.19 13.29 -2.36
CA ASP A 66 4.23 12.36 -1.81
C ASP A 66 4.64 10.89 -2.06
N ILE A 67 5.30 10.27 -1.07
CA ILE A 67 5.70 8.85 -1.06
C ILE A 67 4.49 7.92 -1.29
N PHE A 68 3.27 8.39 -1.02
CA PHE A 68 2.03 7.62 -1.16
C PHE A 68 1.61 7.41 -2.60
N GLU A 69 2.07 8.25 -3.52
CA GLU A 69 1.94 8.00 -4.97
C GLU A 69 2.52 6.62 -5.33
N HIS A 70 3.72 6.31 -4.84
CA HIS A 70 4.39 5.06 -5.17
C HIS A 70 3.74 3.85 -4.48
N ILE A 71 3.18 4.02 -3.28
CA ILE A 71 2.41 2.94 -2.62
C ILE A 71 1.14 2.62 -3.40
N ALA A 72 0.48 3.61 -3.98
CA ALA A 72 -0.69 3.40 -4.82
C ALA A 72 -0.36 2.52 -6.04
N SER A 73 0.80 2.72 -6.68
CA SER A 73 1.27 1.84 -7.77
C SER A 73 1.50 0.40 -7.32
N ILE A 74 2.02 0.17 -6.11
CA ILE A 74 2.18 -1.18 -5.56
C ILE A 74 0.82 -1.86 -5.38
N LEU A 75 -0.18 -1.14 -4.87
CA LEU A 75 -1.54 -1.69 -4.69
C LEU A 75 -2.16 -2.09 -6.04
N VAL A 76 -1.94 -1.31 -7.09
CA VAL A 76 -2.36 -1.64 -8.46
C VAL A 76 -1.64 -2.87 -9.00
N ASN A 77 -0.36 -3.04 -8.70
CA ASN A 77 0.34 -4.26 -9.13
C ASN A 77 -0.21 -5.50 -8.40
N ILE A 78 -0.51 -5.39 -7.11
CA ILE A 78 -1.11 -6.46 -6.32
C ILE A 78 -2.51 -6.83 -6.83
N SER A 79 -3.34 -5.85 -7.21
CA SER A 79 -4.72 -6.12 -7.67
C SER A 79 -4.79 -6.87 -9.00
N LYS A 80 -3.69 -6.94 -9.76
CA LYS A 80 -3.62 -7.67 -11.03
C LYS A 80 -3.47 -9.18 -10.89
N VAL A 81 -3.16 -9.69 -9.70
CA VAL A 81 -2.99 -11.13 -9.46
C VAL A 81 -4.06 -11.64 -8.51
N GLU A 82 -4.56 -12.86 -8.78
CA GLU A 82 -5.70 -13.44 -8.05
C GLU A 82 -5.44 -13.56 -6.54
N ALA A 83 -4.22 -13.97 -6.14
CA ALA A 83 -3.85 -14.04 -4.73
C ALA A 83 -3.88 -12.67 -4.03
N GLY A 84 -3.54 -11.61 -4.77
CA GLY A 84 -3.57 -10.24 -4.29
C GLY A 84 -4.99 -9.72 -4.15
N GLN A 85 -5.84 -9.95 -5.15
CA GLN A 85 -7.27 -9.64 -5.10
C GLN A 85 -7.94 -10.31 -3.90
N ARG A 86 -7.71 -11.61 -3.69
CA ARG A 86 -8.25 -12.35 -2.53
C ARG A 86 -7.87 -11.71 -1.20
N ILE A 87 -6.63 -11.25 -1.05
CA ILE A 87 -6.17 -10.57 0.17
C ILE A 87 -6.80 -9.18 0.33
N LEU A 88 -6.88 -8.40 -0.75
CA LEU A 88 -7.45 -7.05 -0.73
C LEU A 88 -8.95 -7.07 -0.42
N MET A 89 -9.67 -8.04 -0.99
CA MET A 89 -11.13 -8.21 -0.88
C MET A 89 -11.56 -8.96 0.38
N GLU A 90 -10.65 -9.59 1.12
CA GLU A 90 -11.01 -10.37 2.31
C GLU A 90 -11.68 -9.48 3.38
N PRO A 91 -13.00 -9.66 3.67
CA PRO A 91 -13.74 -8.75 4.53
C PRO A 91 -13.18 -8.67 5.95
N LYS A 92 -12.67 -9.80 6.46
CA LYS A 92 -12.07 -9.91 7.80
C LYS A 92 -10.83 -9.02 7.97
N ARG A 93 -10.12 -8.71 6.87
CA ARG A 93 -8.92 -7.87 6.90
C ARG A 93 -9.24 -6.38 6.78
N GLY A 94 -10.39 -6.03 6.20
CA GLY A 94 -10.85 -4.64 6.05
C GLY A 94 -9.89 -3.73 5.29
N LEU A 95 -9.04 -4.29 4.41
CA LEU A 95 -8.04 -3.52 3.66
C LEU A 95 -8.71 -2.62 2.61
N LEU A 96 -9.64 -3.18 1.84
CA LEU A 96 -10.40 -2.42 0.84
C LEU A 96 -11.09 -1.20 1.44
N LYS A 97 -11.73 -1.35 2.62
CA LYS A 97 -12.41 -0.25 3.32
C LYS A 97 -11.43 0.88 3.69
N GLN A 98 -10.21 0.53 4.11
CA GLN A 98 -9.16 1.51 4.41
C GLN A 98 -8.66 2.24 3.16
N ILE A 99 -8.50 1.51 2.05
CA ILE A 99 -8.04 2.05 0.76
C ILE A 99 -9.11 3.00 0.18
N ILE A 100 -10.39 2.59 0.16
CA ILE A 100 -11.51 3.43 -0.32
C ILE A 100 -11.64 4.70 0.53
N GLY A 101 -11.37 4.64 1.84
CA GLY A 101 -11.35 5.83 2.68
C GLY A 101 -10.34 6.91 2.27
N GLN A 102 -9.40 6.60 1.37
CA GLN A 102 -8.46 7.57 0.80
C GLN A 102 -8.92 8.18 -0.53
N PHE A 103 -10.12 7.83 -1.00
CA PHE A 103 -10.70 8.33 -2.25
C PHE A 103 -10.91 9.86 -2.21
N ASP A 104 -11.12 10.45 -1.04
CA ASP A 104 -11.28 11.90 -0.87
C ASP A 104 -9.94 12.66 -0.78
N SER A 105 -8.80 11.98 -1.00
CA SER A 105 -7.48 12.64 -0.97
C SER A 105 -7.36 13.76 -2.02
N THR A 106 -6.65 14.84 -1.66
CA THR A 106 -6.29 15.93 -2.59
C THR A 106 -5.29 15.49 -3.67
N ASN A 107 -4.59 14.37 -3.49
CA ASN A 107 -3.66 13.83 -4.48
C ASN A 107 -4.38 12.97 -5.55
N GLN A 108 -4.30 13.41 -6.80
CA GLN A 108 -4.91 12.75 -7.97
C GLN A 108 -4.36 11.36 -8.27
N LEU A 109 -3.08 11.09 -7.98
CA LEU A 109 -2.46 9.79 -8.22
C LEU A 109 -2.89 8.78 -7.16
N ARG A 110 -3.11 9.22 -5.91
CA ARG A 110 -3.74 8.39 -4.88
C ARG A 110 -5.15 7.99 -5.29
N LYS A 111 -5.96 8.92 -5.80
CA LYS A 111 -7.29 8.62 -6.36
C LYS A 111 -7.21 7.59 -7.49
N LYS A 112 -6.34 7.82 -8.49
CA LYS A 112 -6.17 6.90 -9.63
C LYS A 112 -5.75 5.50 -9.18
N GLY A 113 -4.80 5.37 -8.26
CA GLY A 113 -4.34 4.08 -7.78
C GLY A 113 -5.39 3.35 -6.92
N VAL A 114 -6.16 4.08 -6.10
CA VAL A 114 -7.30 3.51 -5.36
C VAL A 114 -8.38 3.02 -6.31
N CYS A 115 -8.75 3.81 -7.33
CA CYS A 115 -9.70 3.40 -8.36
C CYS A 115 -9.21 2.15 -9.09
N ALA A 116 -7.99 2.18 -9.61
CA ALA A 116 -7.43 1.06 -10.37
C ALA A 116 -7.36 -0.21 -9.51
N ALA A 117 -6.89 -0.12 -8.27
CA ALA A 117 -6.89 -1.26 -7.35
C ALA A 117 -8.30 -1.80 -7.06
N TYR A 118 -9.31 -0.94 -6.96
CA TYR A 118 -10.70 -1.35 -6.75
C TYR A 118 -11.31 -2.02 -7.99
N PHE A 119 -11.14 -1.41 -9.17
CA PHE A 119 -11.72 -1.90 -10.42
C PHE A 119 -11.04 -3.17 -10.92
N ASP A 120 -9.71 -3.27 -10.84
CA ASP A 120 -8.97 -4.49 -11.21
C ASP A 120 -9.28 -5.65 -10.28
N SER A 121 -9.70 -5.39 -9.04
CA SER A 121 -10.08 -6.43 -8.08
C SER A 121 -11.56 -6.85 -8.18
N SER A 122 -12.38 -6.14 -8.98
CA SER A 122 -13.82 -6.37 -9.12
C SER A 122 -14.21 -7.05 -10.44
N LEU A 123 -13.22 -7.36 -11.29
CA LEU A 123 -13.32 -8.12 -12.54
C LEU A 123 -12.78 -9.53 -12.35
#